data_AF-A0A520I722-F1
#
_entry.id   AF-A0A520I722-F1
#
_cell.length_a   1.000
_cell.length_b   1.000
_cell.length_c   1.000
_cell.angle_alpha   90.00
_cell.angle_beta   90.00
_cell.angle_gamma   90.00
#
_symmetry.space_group_name_H-M   'P 1'
#
loop_
_entity.id
_entity.type
_entity.pdbx_description
1 polymer ?
#
loop_
_entity_poly.entity_id
_entity_poly.type
_entity_poly.pdbx_seq_one_letter_code
_entity_poly.pdbx_strand_id
1 'polypeptide(L)'
;ARRLRASGVTPEELPIIALTANAYADDVAHCLAAGMQGHLAKPVTLTELDEMLGRSAADHPPRPRPAFTPSASVREKYARRRAETLSLVAGLDADDDVARSRAAEMLHKLAGTAAMFGEAELGDAARTLEGELIEWSRDEAARSLLVATNAFTTLARGTPRLSTG
;
A
#
# COMPACT_ATOMS: atom_id res chain seq x y z
N ALA A 1 -20.63 8.63 -2.61
CA ALA A 1 -21.30 9.12 -3.83
C ALA A 1 -22.40 10.14 -3.52
N ARG A 2 -23.46 9.78 -2.78
CA ARG A 2 -24.59 10.71 -2.45
C ARG A 2 -24.18 12.13 -2.05
N ARG A 3 -23.21 12.31 -1.15
CA ARG A 3 -22.70 13.64 -0.75
C ARG A 3 -22.11 14.46 -1.91
N LEU A 4 -21.34 13.83 -2.80
CA LEU A 4 -20.74 14.49 -3.97
C LEU A 4 -21.82 14.88 -4.99
N ARG A 5 -22.79 13.99 -5.21
CA ARG A 5 -23.95 14.28 -6.07
C ARG A 5 -24.82 15.40 -5.51
N ALA A 6 -25.04 15.41 -4.19
CA ALA A 6 -25.78 16.47 -3.50
C ALA A 6 -25.05 17.83 -3.55
N SER A 7 -23.72 17.86 -3.68
CA SER A 7 -22.96 19.10 -3.89
C SER A 7 -22.92 19.57 -5.36
N GLY A 8 -23.71 18.95 -6.25
CA GLY A 8 -23.83 19.34 -7.66
C GLY A 8 -22.83 18.70 -8.60
N VAL A 9 -21.94 17.82 -8.12
CA VAL A 9 -20.96 17.12 -8.99
C VAL A 9 -21.67 16.04 -9.78
N THR A 10 -21.65 16.15 -11.10
CA THR A 10 -22.35 15.23 -12.02
C THR A 10 -21.56 13.94 -12.26
N PRO A 11 -22.23 12.83 -12.64
CA PRO A 11 -21.59 11.60 -13.11
C PRO A 11 -20.52 11.81 -14.18
N GLU A 12 -20.76 12.76 -15.08
CA GLU A 12 -19.91 13.10 -16.22
C GLU A 12 -18.69 13.90 -15.81
N GLU A 13 -18.77 14.73 -14.76
CA GLU A 13 -17.64 15.51 -14.23
C GLU A 13 -16.70 14.73 -13.30
N LEU A 14 -17.23 13.68 -12.67
CA LEU A 14 -16.45 12.82 -11.77
C LEU A 14 -17.10 11.44 -11.71
N PRO A 15 -16.66 10.49 -12.55
CA PRO A 15 -17.06 9.10 -12.45
C PRO A 15 -16.65 8.52 -11.08
N ILE A 16 -17.57 7.83 -10.40
CA ILE A 16 -17.33 7.14 -9.13
C ILE A 16 -17.53 5.65 -9.35
N ILE A 17 -16.45 4.89 -9.21
CA ILE A 17 -16.45 3.42 -9.31
C ILE A 17 -16.33 2.84 -7.89
N ALA A 18 -17.24 1.94 -7.52
CA ALA A 18 -17.17 1.23 -6.25
C ALA A 18 -16.12 0.11 -6.31
N LEU A 19 -15.34 -0.04 -5.24
CA LEU A 19 -14.45 -1.20 -5.05
C LEU A 19 -14.86 -1.93 -3.77
N THR A 20 -15.51 -3.09 -3.90
CA THR A 20 -16.07 -3.84 -2.76
C THR A 20 -15.27 -5.12 -2.50
N ALA A 21 -15.38 -5.66 -1.28
CA ALA A 21 -14.79 -6.96 -0.96
C ALA A 21 -15.56 -8.12 -1.62
N ASN A 22 -16.89 -7.99 -1.74
CA ASN A 22 -17.78 -9.00 -2.32
C ASN A 22 -18.62 -8.39 -3.45
N ALA A 23 -18.92 -9.16 -4.50
CA ALA A 23 -19.75 -8.76 -5.65
C ALA A 23 -21.22 -9.20 -5.51
N TYR A 24 -21.85 -9.03 -4.35
CA TYR A 24 -23.26 -9.38 -4.23
C TYR A 24 -24.13 -8.41 -5.06
N ALA A 25 -25.18 -8.93 -5.69
CA ALA A 25 -26.08 -8.13 -6.53
C ALA A 25 -26.67 -6.92 -5.78
N ASP A 26 -26.93 -7.09 -4.48
CA ASP A 26 -27.42 -6.01 -3.61
C ASP A 26 -26.37 -4.91 -3.39
N ASP A 27 -25.08 -5.26 -3.28
CA ASP A 27 -24.00 -4.28 -3.15
C ASP A 27 -23.88 -3.42 -4.41
N VAL A 28 -24.02 -4.06 -5.58
CA VAL A 28 -24.04 -3.36 -6.88
C VAL A 28 -25.24 -2.42 -6.96
N ALA A 29 -26.43 -2.91 -6.63
CA ALA A 29 -27.65 -2.12 -6.64
C ALA A 29 -27.56 -0.90 -5.69
N HIS A 30 -27.04 -1.09 -4.48
CA HIS A 30 -26.82 -0.02 -3.52
C HIS A 30 -25.80 1.03 -4.01
N CYS A 31 -24.72 0.58 -4.67
CA CYS A 31 -23.72 1.49 -5.23
C CYS A 31 -24.30 2.34 -6.37
N LEU A 32 -25.02 1.72 -7.29
CA LEU A 32 -25.70 2.41 -8.40
C LEU A 32 -26.74 3.40 -7.87
N ALA A 33 -27.59 2.98 -6.93
CA ALA A 33 -28.59 3.84 -6.30
C ALA A 33 -27.97 5.01 -5.52
N ALA A 34 -26.71 4.89 -5.07
CA ALA A 34 -25.98 5.98 -4.43
C ALA A 34 -25.38 6.99 -5.41
N GLY A 35 -25.51 6.77 -6.72
CA GLY A 35 -25.03 7.64 -7.79
C GLY A 35 -23.62 7.31 -8.29
N MET A 36 -23.19 6.05 -8.14
CA MET A 36 -21.94 5.51 -8.71
C MET A 36 -22.16 4.96 -10.13
N GLN A 37 -21.12 4.99 -10.96
CA GLN A 37 -21.18 4.65 -12.39
C GLN A 37 -20.65 3.23 -12.68
N GLY A 38 -19.96 2.64 -11.70
CA GLY A 38 -19.39 1.31 -11.85
C GLY A 38 -19.14 0.65 -10.51
N HIS A 39 -18.86 -0.64 -10.57
CA HIS A 39 -18.52 -1.50 -9.45
C HIS A 39 -17.47 -2.51 -9.89
N LEU A 40 -16.52 -2.78 -9.00
CA LEU A 40 -15.50 -3.80 -9.12
C LEU A 40 -15.40 -4.53 -7.78
N ALA A 41 -15.24 -5.85 -7.80
CA ALA A 41 -14.98 -6.64 -6.61
C ALA A 41 -13.50 -6.97 -6.47
N LYS A 42 -13.04 -7.07 -5.22
CA LYS A 42 -11.70 -7.53 -4.89
C LYS A 42 -11.63 -9.07 -4.96
N PRO A 43 -10.49 -9.64 -5.37
CA PRO A 43 -9.34 -8.95 -5.98
C PRO A 43 -9.67 -8.49 -7.42
N VAL A 44 -9.27 -7.27 -7.76
CA VAL A 44 -9.48 -6.70 -9.11
C VAL A 44 -8.34 -7.12 -10.02
N THR A 45 -8.67 -7.62 -11.21
CA THR A 45 -7.68 -7.86 -12.26
C THR A 45 -7.33 -6.59 -13.00
N LEU A 46 -6.11 -6.52 -13.58
CA LEU A 46 -5.70 -5.37 -14.39
C LEU A 46 -6.63 -5.15 -15.59
N THR A 47 -7.13 -6.23 -16.21
CA THR A 47 -8.06 -6.16 -17.34
C THR A 47 -9.39 -5.53 -16.94
N GLU A 48 -10.01 -5.98 -15.84
CA GLU A 48 -11.27 -5.40 -15.35
C GLU A 48 -11.13 -3.91 -14.99
N LEU A 49 -9.99 -3.56 -14.40
CA LEU A 49 -9.68 -2.17 -14.07
C LEU A 49 -9.51 -1.33 -15.34
N ASP A 50 -8.76 -1.82 -16.33
CA ASP A 50 -8.50 -1.10 -17.58
C ASP A 50 -9.79 -0.89 -18.38
N GLU A 51 -10.64 -1.91 -18.50
CA GLU A 51 -11.95 -1.78 -19.13
C GLU A 51 -12.86 -0.76 -18.42
N MET A 52 -12.85 -0.75 -17.08
CA MET A 52 -13.64 0.19 -16.30
C MET A 52 -13.12 1.63 -16.42
N LEU A 53 -11.80 1.81 -16.40
CA LEU A 53 -11.15 3.11 -16.56
C LEU A 53 -11.32 3.64 -17.97
N GLY A 54 -11.13 2.81 -19.01
CA GLY A 54 -11.31 3.18 -20.40
C GLY A 54 -12.73 3.70 -20.68
N ARG A 55 -13.76 3.02 -20.15
CA ARG A 55 -15.15 3.49 -20.23
C ARG A 55 -15.38 4.82 -19.52
N SER A 56 -14.72 5.04 -18.39
CA SER A 56 -14.95 6.22 -17.54
C SER A 56 -14.10 7.44 -17.93
N ALA A 57 -12.96 7.22 -18.58
CA ALA A 57 -11.98 8.26 -18.90
C ALA A 57 -12.09 8.81 -20.33
N ALA A 58 -12.86 8.16 -21.21
CA ALA A 58 -12.96 8.50 -22.63
C ALA A 58 -13.27 9.98 -22.91
N ASP A 59 -14.04 10.64 -22.01
CA ASP A 59 -14.47 12.03 -22.15
C ASP A 59 -13.74 13.00 -21.21
N HIS A 60 -12.70 12.56 -20.49
CA HIS A 60 -11.99 13.40 -19.52
C HIS A 60 -10.53 13.67 -19.87
N PRO A 61 -10.16 14.93 -20.15
CA PRO A 61 -8.77 15.27 -20.36
C PRO A 61 -7.96 15.00 -19.09
N PRO A 62 -6.70 14.54 -19.21
CA PRO A 62 -5.85 14.25 -18.06
C PRO A 62 -5.67 15.52 -17.22
N ARG A 63 -6.24 15.53 -16.01
CA ARG A 63 -6.00 16.60 -15.05
C ARG A 63 -4.62 16.41 -14.42
N PRO A 64 -3.82 17.48 -14.23
CA PRO A 64 -2.56 17.38 -13.51
C PRO A 64 -2.82 16.81 -12.12
N ARG A 65 -2.17 15.68 -11.80
CA ARG A 65 -2.31 15.04 -10.50
C ARG A 65 -1.63 15.92 -9.45
N PRO A 66 -2.35 16.44 -8.44
CA PRO A 66 -1.70 17.19 -7.38
C PRO A 66 -0.68 16.29 -6.69
N ALA A 67 0.52 16.82 -6.42
CA ALA A 67 1.53 16.07 -5.68
C ALA A 67 0.97 15.68 -4.31
N PHE A 68 0.99 14.39 -4.00
CA PHE A 68 0.58 13.93 -2.67
C PHE A 68 1.58 14.44 -1.65
N THR A 69 1.13 15.37 -0.81
CA THR A 69 1.91 15.86 0.33
C THR A 69 1.29 15.29 1.60
N PRO A 70 1.94 14.32 2.27
CA PRO A 70 1.40 13.75 3.49
C PRO A 70 1.21 14.84 4.56
N SER A 71 0.15 14.75 5.36
CA SER A 71 -0.02 15.66 6.51
C SER A 71 0.98 15.34 7.63
N ALA A 72 1.13 16.25 8.60
CA ALA A 72 2.01 16.01 9.76
C ALA A 72 1.62 14.74 10.53
N SER A 73 0.33 14.51 10.78
CA SER A 73 -0.16 13.32 11.48
C SER A 73 0.07 12.02 10.69
N VAL A 74 0.03 12.09 9.36
CA VAL A 74 0.34 10.94 8.49
C VAL A 74 1.84 10.64 8.50
N ARG A 75 2.70 11.67 8.46
CA ARG A 75 4.16 11.50 8.62
C ARG A 75 4.54 10.89 9.96
N GLU A 76 3.90 11.31 11.05
CA GLU A 76 4.16 10.76 12.39
C GLU A 76 3.76 9.28 12.49
N LYS A 77 2.59 8.92 11.96
CA LYS A 77 2.15 7.51 11.89
C LYS A 77 3.14 6.65 11.12
N TYR A 78 3.63 7.14 9.99
CA TYR A 78 4.65 6.46 9.20
C TYR A 78 5.96 6.31 9.98
N ALA A 79 6.47 7.39 10.58
CA ALA A 79 7.71 7.36 11.36
C ALA A 79 7.67 6.35 12.51
N ARG A 80 6.55 6.29 13.24
CA ARG A 80 6.33 5.29 14.29
C ARG A 80 6.34 3.87 13.73
N ARG A 81 5.56 3.60 12.66
CA ARG A 81 5.52 2.27 12.04
C ARG A 81 6.91 1.83 11.55
N ARG A 82 7.64 2.74 10.91
CA ARG A 82 9.01 2.51 10.47
C ARG A 82 9.93 2.12 11.63
N ALA A 83 9.87 2.87 12.74
CA ALA A 83 10.67 2.56 13.93
C ALA A 83 10.30 1.20 14.56
N GLU A 84 9.00 0.90 14.65
CA GLU A 84 8.51 -0.39 15.15
C GLU A 84 8.96 -1.56 14.26
N THR A 85 8.84 -1.43 12.93
CA THR A 85 9.30 -2.47 11.99
C THR A 85 10.80 -2.70 12.13
N LEU A 86 11.61 -1.64 12.22
CA LEU A 86 13.05 -1.76 12.37
C LEU A 86 13.45 -2.42 13.69
N SER A 87 12.78 -2.06 14.78
CA SER A 87 13.03 -2.67 16.09
C SER A 87 12.67 -4.16 16.10
N LEU A 88 11.55 -4.53 15.45
CA LEU A 88 11.12 -5.92 15.37
C LEU A 88 12.09 -6.75 14.52
N VAL A 89 12.48 -6.23 13.35
CA VAL A 89 13.40 -6.91 12.43
C VAL A 89 14.80 -7.07 13.03
N ALA A 90 15.29 -6.08 13.78
CA ALA A 90 16.61 -6.13 14.40
C ALA A 90 16.71 -7.16 15.55
N GLY A 91 15.59 -7.48 16.20
CA GLY A 91 15.52 -8.47 17.29
C GLY A 91 14.90 -9.80 16.86
N LEU A 92 14.80 -10.05 15.55
CA LEU A 92 14.10 -11.21 15.04
C LEU A 92 14.90 -12.50 15.27
N ASP A 93 14.25 -13.48 15.89
CA ASP A 93 14.77 -14.83 16.07
C ASP A 93 14.31 -15.71 14.89
N ALA A 94 15.22 -16.54 14.37
CA ALA A 94 14.94 -17.45 13.25
C ALA A 94 13.96 -18.56 13.66
N ASP A 95 13.98 -18.97 14.92
CA ASP A 95 13.16 -20.07 15.44
C ASP A 95 11.76 -19.62 15.90
N ASP A 96 11.51 -18.31 15.98
CA ASP A 96 10.22 -17.75 16.38
C ASP A 96 9.32 -17.49 15.16
N ASP A 97 8.57 -18.53 14.77
CA ASP A 97 7.59 -18.48 13.66
C ASP A 97 6.57 -17.34 13.82
N VAL A 98 6.19 -17.00 15.06
CA VAL A 98 5.22 -15.93 15.36
C VAL A 98 5.86 -14.57 15.12
N ALA A 99 7.08 -14.35 15.60
CA ALA A 99 7.83 -13.13 15.36
C ALA A 99 8.13 -12.92 13.87
N ARG A 100 8.50 -13.99 13.14
CA ARG A 100 8.73 -13.93 11.68
C ARG A 100 7.47 -13.56 10.92
N SER A 101 6.35 -14.19 11.24
CA SER A 101 5.05 -13.87 10.64
C SER A 101 4.64 -12.41 10.89
N ARG A 102 4.84 -11.92 12.11
CA ARG A 102 4.58 -10.53 12.47
C ARG A 102 5.52 -9.56 11.76
N ALA A 103 6.80 -9.90 11.64
CA ALA A 103 7.78 -9.09 10.93
C ALA A 103 7.44 -8.97 9.44
N ALA A 104 7.07 -10.09 8.79
CA ALA A 104 6.61 -10.10 7.41
C ALA A 104 5.39 -9.18 7.22
N GLU A 105 4.38 -9.24 8.10
CA GLU A 105 3.21 -8.35 8.03
C GLU A 105 3.58 -6.86 8.18
N MET A 106 4.53 -6.54 9.06
CA MET A 106 4.99 -5.17 9.26
C MET A 106 5.84 -4.65 8.09
N LEU A 107 6.66 -5.52 7.49
CA LEU A 107 7.44 -5.24 6.28
C LEU A 107 6.53 -4.99 5.09
N HIS A 108 5.48 -5.81 4.91
CA HIS A 108 4.45 -5.61 3.88
C HIS A 108 3.83 -4.20 3.94
N LYS A 109 3.40 -3.79 5.14
CA LYS A 109 2.80 -2.47 5.37
C LYS A 109 3.78 -1.33 5.12
N LEU A 110 5.06 -1.51 5.47
CA LEU A 110 6.10 -0.53 5.22
C LEU A 110 6.40 -0.42 3.72
N ALA A 111 6.59 -1.55 3.03
CA ALA A 111 6.82 -1.64 1.59
C ALA A 111 5.74 -0.92 0.78
N GLY A 112 4.46 -1.12 1.15
CA GLY A 112 3.33 -0.50 0.48
C GLY A 112 3.23 1.02 0.66
N THR A 113 3.95 1.62 1.62
CA THR A 113 3.82 3.04 1.95
C THR A 113 5.11 3.85 1.83
N ALA A 114 6.29 3.25 1.91
CA ALA A 114 7.57 3.96 1.96
C ALA A 114 7.84 4.89 0.77
N ALA A 115 7.44 4.50 -0.44
CA ALA A 115 7.55 5.34 -1.64
C ALA A 115 6.75 6.66 -1.51
N MET A 116 5.62 6.66 -0.80
CA MET A 116 4.83 7.88 -0.55
C MET A 116 5.53 8.88 0.38
N PHE A 117 6.61 8.46 1.05
CA PHE A 117 7.42 9.27 1.96
C PHE A 117 8.85 9.49 1.46
N GLY A 118 9.13 9.18 0.19
CA GLY A 118 10.45 9.37 -0.42
C GLY A 118 11.48 8.30 -0.04
N GLU A 119 11.03 7.18 0.54
CA GLU A 119 11.89 6.06 0.95
C GLU A 119 11.63 4.83 0.06
N ALA A 120 11.64 5.01 -1.27
CA ALA A 120 11.34 3.92 -2.22
C ALA A 120 12.30 2.73 -2.06
N GLU A 121 13.61 2.99 -1.93
CA GLU A 121 14.62 1.94 -1.71
C GLU A 121 14.37 1.13 -0.43
N LEU A 122 13.95 1.79 0.65
CA LEU A 122 13.57 1.11 1.88
C LEU A 122 12.33 0.23 1.66
N GLY A 123 11.39 0.70 0.86
CA GLY A 123 10.18 -0.05 0.49
C GLY A 123 10.51 -1.32 -0.30
N ASP A 124 11.43 -1.23 -1.26
CA ASP A 124 11.88 -2.38 -2.04
C ASP A 124 12.64 -3.38 -1.16
N ALA A 125 13.55 -2.91 -0.31
CA ALA A 125 14.25 -3.77 0.65
C ALA A 125 13.30 -4.44 1.65
N ALA A 126 12.25 -3.74 2.09
CA ALA A 126 11.22 -4.31 2.94
C ALA A 126 10.47 -5.46 2.24
N ARG A 127 10.15 -5.30 0.96
CA ARG A 127 9.47 -6.34 0.16
C ARG A 127 10.36 -7.56 -0.08
N THR A 128 11.65 -7.36 -0.33
CA THR A 128 12.61 -8.48 -0.46
C THR A 128 12.66 -9.28 0.84
N LEU A 129 12.86 -8.61 1.98
CA LEU A 129 12.93 -9.28 3.27
C LEU A 129 11.59 -9.94 3.65
N GLU A 130 10.45 -9.33 3.31
CA GLU A 130 9.13 -9.94 3.46
C GLU A 130 9.04 -11.29 2.74
N GLY A 131 9.44 -11.34 1.46
CA GLY A 131 9.43 -12.57 0.66
C GLY A 131 10.35 -13.65 1.23
N GLU A 132 11.56 -13.26 1.61
CA GLU A 132 12.54 -14.15 2.24
C GLU A 132 12.02 -14.78 3.54
N LEU A 133 11.37 -13.98 4.41
CA LEU A 133 10.81 -14.48 5.67
C LEU A 133 9.67 -15.48 5.47
N ILE A 134 8.91 -15.35 4.38
CA ILE A 134 7.81 -16.25 4.02
C ILE A 134 8.36 -17.56 3.43
N GLU A 135 9.41 -17.49 2.60
CA GLU A 135 9.95 -18.64 1.88
C GLU A 135 10.96 -19.47 2.68
N TRP A 136 11.69 -18.88 3.63
CA TRP A 136 12.76 -19.60 4.34
C TRP A 136 12.27 -20.80 5.14
N SER A 137 12.95 -21.93 4.92
CA SER A 137 12.95 -23.06 5.84
C SER A 137 13.68 -22.71 7.15
N ARG A 138 13.38 -23.42 8.26
CA ARG A 138 14.02 -23.17 9.57
C ARG A 138 15.56 -23.19 9.49
N ASP A 139 16.12 -24.09 8.68
CA ASP A 139 17.57 -24.26 8.53
C ASP A 139 18.25 -23.15 7.70
N GLU A 140 17.51 -22.50 6.79
CA GLU A 140 18.00 -21.39 5.98
C GLU A 140 17.87 -20.05 6.71
N ALA A 141 16.80 -19.89 7.51
CA ALA A 141 16.54 -18.68 8.26
C ALA A 141 17.73 -18.32 9.17
N ALA A 142 18.31 -19.27 9.91
CA ALA A 142 19.38 -18.96 10.86
C ALA A 142 20.64 -18.33 10.22
N ARG A 143 21.01 -18.68 8.98
CA ARG A 143 22.20 -18.11 8.31
C ARG A 143 21.87 -16.87 7.49
N SER A 144 20.71 -16.85 6.83
CA SER A 144 20.34 -15.78 5.89
C SER A 144 19.64 -14.61 6.57
N LEU A 145 18.93 -14.85 7.69
CA LEU A 145 18.21 -13.82 8.44
C LEU A 145 19.14 -12.74 8.96
N LEU A 146 20.26 -13.10 9.57
CA LEU A 146 21.19 -12.10 10.14
C LEU A 146 21.74 -11.17 9.05
N VAL A 147 22.04 -11.70 7.87
CA VAL A 147 22.56 -10.91 6.74
C VAL A 147 21.47 -9.99 6.19
N ALA A 148 20.28 -10.52 5.94
CA ALA A 148 19.18 -9.77 5.35
C ALA A 148 18.64 -8.67 6.28
N THR A 149 18.47 -8.99 7.58
CA THR A 149 18.04 -8.02 8.59
C THR A 149 19.08 -6.92 8.81
N ASN A 150 20.38 -7.25 8.80
CA ASN A 150 21.45 -6.24 8.86
C ASN A 150 21.48 -5.36 7.61
N ALA A 151 21.34 -5.92 6.41
CA ALA A 151 21.28 -5.15 5.17
C ALA A 151 20.09 -4.17 5.19
N PHE A 152 18.90 -4.66 5.55
CA PHE A 152 17.69 -3.84 5.67
C PHE A 152 17.84 -2.72 6.71
N THR A 153 18.26 -3.05 7.93
CA THR A 153 18.42 -2.05 9.00
C THR A 153 19.56 -1.07 8.73
N THR A 154 20.57 -1.46 7.96
CA THR A 154 21.64 -0.55 7.50
C THR A 154 21.10 0.44 6.48
N LEU A 155 20.37 -0.02 5.46
CA LEU A 155 19.72 0.85 4.47
C LEU A 155 18.76 1.84 5.13
N ALA A 156 17.99 1.37 6.11
CA ALA A 156 17.06 2.19 6.88
C ALA A 156 17.74 3.23 7.78
N ARG A 157 19.01 3.01 8.15
CA ARG A 157 19.82 3.98 8.91
C ARG A 157 20.65 4.89 8.01
N GLY A 158 21.03 4.41 6.83
CA GLY A 158 21.90 5.04 5.87
C GLY A 158 21.20 5.84 4.77
N THR A 159 19.89 6.06 4.86
CA THR A 159 19.17 7.01 3.99
C THR A 159 19.24 8.41 4.61
N PRO A 160 20.25 9.25 4.29
CA PRO A 160 20.22 10.66 4.67
C PRO A 160 19.06 11.33 3.95
N ARG A 161 18.27 12.08 4.73
CA ARG A 161 17.24 12.96 4.17
C ARG A 161 17.91 13.91 3.19
N LEU A 162 17.46 13.87 1.94
CA LEU A 162 17.74 14.94 0.99
C LEU A 162 17.30 16.26 1.62
N SER A 163 18.28 17.17 1.60
CA SER A 163 18.20 18.60 1.89
C SER A 163 16.90 19.21 1.36
N THR A 164 16.13 19.81 2.26
CA THR A 164 15.16 20.84 1.90
C THR A 164 15.95 22.11 1.59
N GLY A 165 16.18 22.37 0.30
CA GLY A 165 16.47 23.69 -0.27
C GLY A 165 15.22 24.25 -0.93
#